data_AF-A0A2A2JJI8-F1
#
_entry.id   AF-A0A2A2JJI8-F1
#
_cell.length_a   1.000
_cell.length_b   1.000
_cell.length_c   1.000
_cell.angle_alpha   90.00
_cell.angle_beta   90.00
_cell.angle_gamma   90.00
#
_symmetry.space_group_name_H-M   'P 1'
#
loop_
_entity.id
_entity.type
_entity.pdbx_description
1 polymer ?
#
loop_
_entity_poly.entity_id
_entity_poly.type
_entity_poly.pdbx_seq_one_letter_code
_entity_poly.pdbx_strand_id
1 'polypeptide(L)'
;MCGYGPSCGYAPRPAPDPNKAFYECCLDRQVLDACLNKCNFQSYNKDALSRMYFKQDACPMEAMTTLQFCAAQGRDHTECCARNGVTTTLAGTKCLLFCDQRLGRSTQLDLTYTPCFDRFESMKACFWHDLTNFYKI
;
A
#
# COMPACT_ATOMS: atom_id res chain seq x y z
N MET A 1 7.75 -33.67 22.63
CA MET A 1 8.33 -32.79 23.65
C MET A 1 9.53 -32.09 23.02
N CYS A 2 9.49 -30.78 22.89
CA CYS A 2 10.68 -29.97 22.65
C CYS A 2 11.07 -29.38 24.01
N GLY A 3 12.26 -29.73 24.48
CA GLY A 3 12.79 -29.29 25.77
C GLY A 3 13.19 -27.81 25.75
N TYR A 4 13.26 -27.24 26.96
CA TYR A 4 13.72 -25.87 27.21
C TYR A 4 15.14 -25.64 26.65
N GLY A 5 15.27 -24.77 25.63
CA GLY A 5 16.54 -24.28 25.10
C GLY A 5 16.36 -23.39 23.84
N PRO A 6 17.12 -22.28 23.66
CA PRO A 6 16.85 -21.27 22.64
C PRO A 6 17.68 -21.52 21.37
N SER A 7 17.36 -22.57 20.61
CA SER A 7 18.03 -22.81 19.32
C SER A 7 17.27 -23.80 18.44
N CYS A 8 15.96 -23.61 18.29
CA CYS A 8 15.26 -24.15 17.14
C CYS A 8 15.58 -23.23 15.95
N GLY A 9 16.49 -23.66 15.07
CA GLY A 9 16.82 -22.92 13.85
C GLY A 9 15.55 -22.52 13.11
N TYR A 10 15.35 -21.21 12.94
CA TYR A 10 14.28 -20.70 12.10
C TYR A 10 14.61 -21.12 10.66
N ALA A 11 13.94 -22.15 10.15
CA ALA A 11 13.82 -22.29 8.70
C ALA A 11 13.31 -20.94 8.17
N PRO A 12 13.89 -20.38 7.09
CA PRO A 12 13.41 -19.12 6.53
C PRO A 12 11.90 -19.26 6.30
N ARG A 13 11.09 -18.42 6.95
CA ARG A 13 9.66 -18.39 6.65
C ARG A 13 9.55 -18.12 5.15
N PRO A 14 8.69 -18.86 4.41
CA PRO A 14 8.40 -18.49 3.03
C PRO A 14 8.02 -17.02 2.99
N ALA A 15 8.54 -16.30 1.99
CA ALA A 15 8.20 -14.90 1.77
C ALA A 15 6.67 -14.74 1.88
N PRO A 16 6.15 -13.97 2.86
CA PRO A 16 4.75 -13.63 2.94
C PRO A 16 4.26 -13.16 1.57
N ASP A 17 3.21 -13.81 1.08
CA ASP A 17 2.46 -13.32 -0.07
C ASP A 17 2.12 -11.84 0.16
N PRO A 18 2.56 -10.91 -0.71
CA PRO A 18 2.30 -9.49 -0.50
C PRO A 18 0.80 -9.17 -0.38
N ASN A 19 -0.08 -9.91 -1.06
CA ASN A 19 -1.52 -9.76 -0.90
C ASN A 19 -1.99 -10.22 0.48
N LYS A 20 -1.41 -11.29 1.02
CA LYS A 20 -1.70 -11.73 2.39
C LYS A 20 -1.26 -10.68 3.40
N ALA A 21 -0.05 -10.14 3.28
CA ALA A 21 0.46 -9.09 4.18
C ALA A 21 -0.38 -7.79 4.09
N PHE A 22 -0.83 -7.43 2.90
CA PHE A 22 -1.74 -6.31 2.69
C PHE A 22 -3.11 -6.58 3.36
N TYR A 23 -3.71 -7.75 3.09
CA TYR A 23 -5.01 -8.13 3.62
C TYR A 23 -5.02 -8.23 5.15
N GLU A 24 -4.02 -8.88 5.76
CA GLU A 24 -3.88 -8.98 7.22
C GLU A 24 -3.78 -7.60 7.86
N CYS A 25 -3.00 -6.68 7.27
CA CYS A 25 -2.94 -5.30 7.73
C CYS A 25 -4.31 -4.59 7.70
N CYS A 26 -5.12 -4.84 6.68
CA CYS A 26 -6.47 -4.27 6.59
C CYS A 26 -7.39 -4.80 7.69
N LEU A 27 -7.31 -6.10 8.01
CA LEU A 27 -8.06 -6.70 9.11
C LEU A 27 -7.65 -6.10 10.45
N ASP A 28 -6.34 -6.00 10.70
CA ASP A 28 -5.79 -5.43 11.95
C ASP A 28 -6.20 -3.97 12.15
N ARG A 29 -6.35 -3.20 11.06
CA ARG A 29 -6.83 -1.82 11.09
C ARG A 29 -8.34 -1.67 10.98
N GLN A 30 -9.08 -2.78 11.01
CA GLN A 30 -10.54 -2.79 10.99
C GLN A 30 -11.11 -1.99 9.80
N VAL A 31 -10.50 -2.15 8.63
CA VAL A 31 -11.03 -1.61 7.38
C VAL A 31 -12.42 -2.19 7.15
N LEU A 32 -13.38 -1.34 6.75
CA LEU A 32 -14.77 -1.75 6.48
C LEU A 32 -14.82 -2.88 5.46
N ASP A 33 -15.77 -3.81 5.62
CA ASP A 33 -15.93 -4.97 4.72
C ASP A 33 -16.06 -4.56 3.25
N ALA A 34 -16.75 -3.45 2.97
CA ALA A 34 -16.90 -2.88 1.62
C ALA A 34 -15.56 -2.50 0.95
N CYS A 35 -14.50 -2.32 1.74
CA CYS A 35 -13.16 -1.98 1.29
C CYS A 35 -12.19 -3.17 1.29
N LEU A 36 -12.51 -4.28 1.98
CA LEU A 36 -11.60 -5.44 2.10
C LEU A 36 -11.28 -6.06 0.73
N ASN A 37 -12.21 -5.98 -0.22
CA ASN A 37 -12.00 -6.41 -1.60
C ASN A 37 -10.93 -5.58 -2.36
N LYS A 38 -10.45 -4.46 -1.78
CA LYS A 38 -9.34 -3.64 -2.28
C LYS A 38 -8.04 -3.94 -1.55
N CYS A 39 -8.01 -4.80 -0.54
CA CYS A 39 -6.78 -5.16 0.18
C CYS A 39 -5.98 -6.23 -0.57
N ASN A 40 -5.80 -6.01 -1.87
CA ASN A 40 -5.09 -6.87 -2.80
C ASN A 40 -4.55 -6.01 -3.94
N PHE A 41 -3.28 -6.20 -4.32
CA PHE A 41 -2.56 -5.36 -5.28
C PHE A 41 -3.16 -5.32 -6.69
N GLN A 42 -3.92 -6.35 -7.09
CA GLN A 42 -4.62 -6.37 -8.38
C GLN A 42 -5.91 -5.52 -8.33
N SER A 43 -6.69 -5.68 -7.26
CA SER A 43 -7.97 -4.99 -7.06
C SER A 43 -7.82 -3.53 -6.64
N TYR A 44 -6.74 -3.22 -5.92
CA TYR A 44 -6.37 -1.87 -5.55
C TYR A 44 -5.72 -1.22 -6.75
N ASN A 45 -6.49 -0.58 -7.62
CA ASN A 45 -5.97 -0.02 -8.87
C ASN A 45 -6.58 1.37 -9.15
N LYS A 46 -6.13 2.00 -10.23
CA LYS A 46 -6.60 3.33 -10.64
C LYS A 46 -8.13 3.40 -10.74
N ASP A 47 -8.76 2.38 -11.30
CA ASP A 47 -10.22 2.38 -11.48
C ASP A 47 -10.95 2.26 -10.15
N ALA A 48 -10.45 1.42 -9.23
CA ALA A 48 -10.98 1.32 -7.87
C ALA A 48 -10.88 2.66 -7.14
N LEU A 49 -9.72 3.34 -7.19
CA LEU A 49 -9.55 4.66 -6.60
C LEU A 49 -10.46 5.71 -7.24
N SER A 50 -10.59 5.69 -8.57
CA SER A 50 -11.45 6.62 -9.29
C SER A 50 -12.91 6.45 -8.87
N ARG A 51 -13.39 5.21 -8.73
CA ARG A 51 -14.76 4.95 -8.24
C ARG A 51 -14.94 5.38 -6.78
N MET A 52 -13.99 5.11 -5.90
CA MET A 52 -14.03 5.60 -4.51
C MET A 52 -14.11 7.13 -4.46
N TYR A 53 -13.27 7.79 -5.24
CA TYR A 53 -13.19 9.24 -5.33
C TYR A 53 -14.50 9.88 -5.81
N PHE A 54 -15.08 9.36 -6.89
CA PHE A 54 -16.36 9.83 -7.43
C PHE A 54 -17.58 9.30 -6.68
N LYS A 55 -17.39 8.65 -5.52
CA LYS A 55 -18.46 8.07 -4.69
C LYS A 55 -19.33 7.04 -5.44
N GLN A 56 -18.73 6.34 -6.39
CA GLN A 56 -19.33 5.25 -7.15
C GLN A 56 -18.95 3.87 -6.60
N ASP A 57 -18.20 3.84 -5.50
CA ASP A 57 -17.78 2.63 -4.80
C ASP A 57 -18.35 2.64 -3.37
N ALA A 58 -18.72 1.47 -2.85
CA ALA A 58 -19.20 1.35 -1.47
C ALA A 58 -18.08 1.59 -0.45
N CYS A 59 -16.82 1.43 -0.86
CA CYS A 59 -15.68 1.83 -0.06
C CYS A 59 -15.45 3.35 -0.15
N PRO A 60 -15.52 4.09 0.96
CA PRO A 60 -15.35 5.53 0.95
C PRO A 60 -13.88 5.92 0.69
N MET A 61 -13.67 7.10 0.11
CA MET A 61 -12.33 7.60 -0.25
C MET A 61 -11.41 7.76 0.98
N GLU A 62 -11.98 8.05 2.14
CA GLU A 62 -11.30 8.19 3.43
C GLU A 62 -10.54 6.90 3.81
N ALA A 63 -11.03 5.73 3.40
CA ALA A 63 -10.36 4.45 3.62
C ALA A 63 -9.04 4.34 2.84
N MET A 64 -8.82 5.15 1.79
CA MET A 64 -7.60 5.14 0.99
C MET A 64 -6.36 5.32 1.86
N THR A 65 -6.39 6.19 2.87
CA THR A 65 -5.23 6.41 3.76
C THR A 65 -4.79 5.11 4.42
N THR A 66 -5.75 4.33 4.91
CA THR A 66 -5.49 3.02 5.54
C THR A 66 -5.09 1.96 4.52
N LEU A 67 -5.75 1.92 3.36
CA LEU A 67 -5.40 0.99 2.27
C LEU A 67 -3.98 1.23 1.76
N GLN A 68 -3.61 2.48 1.51
CA GLN A 68 -2.28 2.88 1.06
C GLN A 68 -1.23 2.57 2.13
N PHE A 69 -1.52 2.86 3.40
CA PHE A 69 -0.67 2.47 4.53
C PHE A 69 -0.40 0.97 4.52
N CYS A 70 -1.44 0.17 4.36
CA CYS A 70 -1.31 -1.28 4.41
C CYS A 70 -0.61 -1.86 3.18
N ALA A 71 -0.84 -1.32 1.98
CA ALA A 71 -0.11 -1.71 0.79
C ALA A 71 1.40 -1.43 0.96
N ALA A 72 1.75 -0.25 1.48
CA ALA A 72 3.13 0.18 1.73
C ALA A 72 3.73 -0.35 3.03
N GLN A 73 2.96 -1.10 3.84
CA GLN A 73 3.38 -1.62 5.15
C GLN A 73 3.94 -0.54 6.09
N GLY A 74 3.40 0.68 6.01
CA GLY A 74 3.81 1.80 6.84
C GLY A 74 5.22 2.35 6.58
N ARG A 75 5.80 2.08 5.41
CA ARG A 75 7.17 2.50 5.05
C ARG A 75 7.19 3.70 4.09
N ASP A 76 8.40 4.18 3.84
CA ASP A 76 8.70 5.25 2.90
C ASP A 76 9.30 4.67 1.61
N HIS A 77 8.59 4.84 0.49
CA HIS A 77 9.01 4.42 -0.84
C HIS A 77 9.26 5.61 -1.77
N THR A 78 9.40 6.83 -1.24
CA THR A 78 9.56 8.05 -2.05
C THR A 78 10.70 7.96 -3.06
N GLU A 79 11.82 7.36 -2.68
CA GLU A 79 12.97 7.15 -3.57
C GLU A 79 12.64 6.22 -4.74
N CYS A 80 11.97 5.10 -4.48
CA CYS A 80 11.51 4.18 -5.52
C CYS A 80 10.49 4.87 -6.43
N CYS A 81 9.51 5.57 -5.85
CA CYS A 81 8.47 6.27 -6.60
C CYS A 81 9.04 7.36 -7.50
N ALA A 82 10.00 8.16 -7.00
CA ALA A 82 10.66 9.19 -7.79
C ALA A 82 11.38 8.58 -9.00
N ARG A 83 12.16 7.51 -8.80
CA ARG A 83 12.82 6.78 -9.90
C ARG A 83 11.85 6.17 -10.89
N ASN A 84 10.68 5.73 -10.44
CA ASN A 84 9.64 5.11 -11.28
C ASN A 84 8.64 6.13 -11.86
N GLY A 85 9.01 7.41 -11.89
CA GLY A 85 8.26 8.43 -12.63
C GLY A 85 6.95 8.87 -11.98
N VAL A 86 6.74 8.62 -10.69
CA VAL A 86 5.54 9.09 -9.96
C VAL A 86 5.41 10.61 -9.99
N THR A 87 6.53 11.33 -10.13
CA THR A 87 6.57 12.80 -10.22
C THR A 87 6.27 13.36 -11.62
N THR A 88 6.03 12.52 -12.62
CA THR A 88 5.85 12.95 -14.02
C THR A 88 4.39 13.30 -14.37
N THR A 89 3.51 13.40 -13.37
CA THR A 89 2.12 13.82 -13.54
C THR A 89 2.01 15.35 -13.48
N LEU A 90 0.83 15.89 -13.78
CA LEU A 90 0.54 17.32 -13.60
C LEU A 90 0.66 17.80 -12.15
N ALA A 91 0.55 16.89 -11.16
CA ALA A 91 0.70 17.21 -9.75
C ALA A 91 2.16 17.12 -9.26
N GLY A 92 3.09 16.64 -10.10
CA GLY A 92 4.51 16.69 -9.83
C GLY A 92 4.92 15.93 -8.56
N THR A 93 5.80 16.55 -7.77
CA THR A 93 6.31 15.98 -6.51
C THR A 93 5.25 15.77 -5.43
N LYS A 94 4.07 16.41 -5.54
CA LYS A 94 2.95 16.16 -4.62
C LYS A 94 2.56 14.68 -4.57
N CYS A 95 2.73 13.96 -5.68
CA CYS A 95 2.40 12.53 -5.75
C CYS A 95 3.29 11.64 -4.88
N LEU A 96 4.45 12.12 -4.45
CA LEU A 96 5.31 11.37 -3.53
C LEU A 96 4.69 11.22 -2.13
N LEU A 97 3.68 12.03 -1.79
CA LEU A 97 2.90 11.86 -0.58
C LEU A 97 2.24 10.47 -0.51
N PHE A 98 1.81 9.91 -1.64
CA PHE A 98 1.24 8.55 -1.69
C PHE A 98 2.28 7.45 -1.45
N CYS A 99 3.57 7.79 -1.48
CA CYS A 99 4.66 6.84 -1.34
C CYS A 99 5.29 6.85 0.05
N ASP A 100 5.11 7.92 0.83
CA ASP A 100 5.52 7.96 2.22
C ASP A 100 4.33 7.65 3.12
N GLN A 101 4.26 6.41 3.59
CA GLN A 101 3.12 5.92 4.38
C GLN A 101 3.50 5.70 5.84
N ARG A 102 4.55 6.37 6.33
CA ARG A 102 4.86 6.38 7.77
C ARG A 102 3.75 7.05 8.56
N LEU A 103 3.52 6.58 9.79
CA LEU A 103 2.54 7.17 10.69
C LEU A 103 2.81 8.67 10.92
N GLY A 104 1.73 9.46 11.08
CA GLY A 104 1.81 10.90 11.31
C GLY A 104 1.90 11.76 10.04
N ARG A 105 1.85 11.16 8.85
CA ARG A 105 1.81 11.87 7.55
C ARG A 105 0.45 11.82 6.84
N SER A 106 -0.65 11.81 7.59
CA SER A 106 -1.99 11.88 7.00
C SER A 106 -2.26 13.26 6.42
N THR A 107 -2.58 13.34 5.13
CA THR A 107 -2.99 14.58 4.46
C THR A 107 -4.44 14.42 3.98
N GLN A 108 -5.24 15.46 4.09
CA GLN A 108 -6.53 15.50 3.41
C GLN A 108 -6.29 15.61 1.90
N LEU A 109 -6.65 14.56 1.19
CA LEU A 109 -6.55 14.52 -0.27
C LEU A 109 -7.67 15.37 -0.86
N ASP A 110 -7.30 16.38 -1.64
CA ASP A 110 -8.22 17.19 -2.44
C ASP A 110 -8.11 16.86 -3.94
N LEU A 111 -8.87 17.59 -4.76
CA LEU A 111 -8.90 17.43 -6.22
C LEU A 111 -7.53 17.57 -6.89
N THR A 112 -6.57 18.29 -6.27
CA THR A 112 -5.25 18.53 -6.85
C THR A 112 -4.36 17.28 -6.89
N TYR A 113 -4.77 16.21 -6.19
CA TYR A 113 -4.07 14.93 -6.18
C TYR A 113 -4.59 13.94 -7.23
N THR A 114 -5.71 14.23 -7.90
CA THR A 114 -6.26 13.34 -8.94
C THR A 114 -5.27 12.98 -10.06
N PRO A 115 -4.36 13.87 -10.55
CA PRO A 115 -3.37 13.48 -11.55
C PRO A 115 -2.40 12.41 -11.06
N CYS A 116 -2.23 12.24 -9.74
CA CYS A 116 -1.35 11.21 -9.19
C CYS A 116 -1.87 9.79 -9.47
N PHE A 117 -3.17 9.61 -9.70
CA PHE A 117 -3.74 8.30 -9.99
C PHE A 117 -3.25 7.73 -11.33
N ASP A 118 -2.77 8.57 -12.25
CA ASP A 118 -2.16 8.12 -13.52
C ASP A 118 -0.87 7.32 -13.32
N ARG A 119 -0.19 7.50 -12.17
CA ARG A 119 1.02 6.76 -11.79
C ARG A 119 0.77 5.78 -10.66
N PHE A 120 -0.48 5.45 -10.37
CA PHE A 120 -0.83 4.60 -9.23
C PHE A 120 -0.24 3.19 -9.33
N GLU A 121 -0.23 2.60 -10.51
CA GLU A 121 0.43 1.30 -10.74
C GLU A 121 1.94 1.37 -10.47
N SER A 122 2.60 2.46 -10.83
CA SER A 122 4.02 2.69 -10.52
C SER A 122 4.27 2.80 -9.01
N MET A 123 3.36 3.43 -8.25
CA MET A 123 3.43 3.49 -6.79
C MET A 123 3.32 2.08 -6.18
N LYS A 124 2.29 1.33 -6.57
CA LYS A 124 2.06 -0.03 -6.07
C LYS A 124 3.18 -1.00 -6.40
N ALA A 125 3.78 -0.88 -7.58
CA ALA A 125 4.92 -1.70 -7.97
C ALA A 125 6.07 -1.55 -6.95
N CYS A 126 6.35 -0.33 -6.48
CA CYS A 126 7.35 -0.10 -5.43
C CYS A 126 7.02 -0.84 -4.13
N PHE A 127 5.76 -0.79 -3.68
CA PHE A 127 5.34 -1.47 -2.45
C PHE A 127 5.42 -3.00 -2.58
N TRP A 128 4.95 -3.54 -3.71
CA TRP A 128 5.02 -4.96 -4.01
C TRP A 128 6.47 -5.44 -4.05
N HIS A 129 7.34 -4.75 -4.78
CA HIS A 129 8.74 -5.12 -4.91
C HIS A 129 9.46 -5.10 -3.58
N ASP A 130 9.23 -4.09 -2.76
CA ASP A 130 9.78 -4.00 -1.41
C ASP A 130 9.36 -5.20 -0.54
N LEU A 131 8.07 -5.55 -0.53
CA LEU A 131 7.59 -6.77 0.13
C LEU A 131 8.27 -8.03 -0.41
N THR A 132 8.37 -8.21 -1.73
CA THR A 132 8.98 -9.43 -2.30
C THR A 132 10.50 -9.52 -2.14
N ASN A 133 11.21 -8.39 -2.01
CA ASN A 133 12.66 -8.36 -1.87
C ASN A 133 13.10 -8.45 -0.41
N PHE A 134 12.31 -7.92 0.53
CA PHE A 134 12.60 -8.02 1.97
C PHE A 134 12.76 -9.47 2.44
N TYR A 135 12.04 -10.41 1.82
CA TYR A 135 12.09 -11.83 2.18
C TYR A 135 13.09 -12.66 1.35
N LYS A 136 13.92 -12.01 0.53
CA LYS A 136 15.02 -12.66 -0.20
C LYS A 136 16.38 -12.53 0.51
N ILE A 137 16.40 -12.09 1.77
CA ILE A 137 17.61 -11.88 2.59
C ILE A 137 17.78 -13.05 3.56
#